data_AF-A0A8B9HLW6-F1
#
_entry.id   AF-A0A8B9HLW6-F1
#
_cell.length_a   1.000
_cell.length_b   1.000
_cell.length_c   1.000
_cell.angle_alpha   90.00
_cell.angle_beta   90.00
_cell.angle_gamma   90.00
#
_symmetry.space_group_name_H-M   'P 1'
#
loop_
_entity.id
_entity.type
_entity.pdbx_description
1 polymer ?
#
loop_
_entity_poly.entity_id
_entity_poly.type
_entity_poly.pdbx_seq_one_letter_code
_entity_poly.pdbx_strand_id
1 'polypeptide(L)'
;MARHGEILDSFKHKVDNFDFTNEEHVTCLKMVLIKCCDISNEVRPTEVAEPWVDCLLEEYFMQSDREKSEGLPVAPFMDRDKVTKPTAQIGFIKFVLIPMFETVMKLFPQIEEIMVQPLRDSRDHYEELKQIDDAMTEVDPPLLPLFHIYSFITIYLSISILYIQYTHDSLWYTHDSMRILMYLFFQVLNNHHRAL
;
A
#
# COMPACT_ATOMS: atom_id res chain seq x y z
N MET A 1 7.07 16.93 10.70
CA MET A 1 7.09 17.13 9.23
C MET A 1 6.81 18.56 8.75
N ALA A 2 6.09 19.42 9.48
CA ALA A 2 5.78 20.81 9.04
C ALA A 2 7.00 21.66 8.63
N ARG A 3 8.15 21.49 9.32
CA ARG A 3 9.42 22.20 9.01
C ARG A 3 10.38 21.38 8.14
N HIS A 4 9.91 20.30 7.49
CA HIS A 4 10.79 19.43 6.69
C HIS A 4 11.50 20.22 5.58
N GLY A 5 10.76 20.99 4.79
CA GLY A 5 11.33 21.80 3.70
C GLY A 5 12.36 22.81 4.21
N GLU A 6 12.00 23.62 5.21
CA GLU A 6 12.89 24.62 5.83
C GLU A 6 14.22 24.02 6.29
N ILE A 7 14.16 22.90 7.02
CA ILE A 7 15.36 22.23 7.56
C ILE A 7 16.21 21.65 6.43
N LEU A 8 15.58 20.97 5.47
CA LEU A 8 16.30 20.34 4.36
C LEU A 8 16.94 21.37 3.43
N ASP A 9 16.25 22.48 3.14
CA ASP A 9 16.79 23.55 2.30
C ASP A 9 17.96 24.27 2.99
N SER A 10 17.86 24.52 4.31
CA SER A 10 18.99 25.03 5.10
C SER A 10 20.21 24.10 5.02
N PHE A 11 20.00 22.78 5.05
CA PHE A 11 21.08 21.81 4.93
C PHE A 11 21.67 21.77 3.51
N LYS A 12 20.84 21.80 2.47
CA LYS A 12 21.29 21.86 1.06
C LYS A 12 22.20 23.05 0.79
N HIS A 13 21.95 24.20 1.41
CA HIS A 13 22.83 25.37 1.27
C HIS A 13 24.20 25.20 1.93
N LYS A 14 24.32 24.30 2.91
CA LYS A 14 25.55 24.04 3.67
C LYS A 14 26.34 22.86 3.15
N VAL A 15 25.69 21.92 2.45
CA VAL A 15 26.26 20.60 2.14
C VAL A 15 27.47 20.64 1.19
N ASP A 16 27.46 21.53 0.18
CA ASP A 16 28.51 21.57 -0.83
C ASP A 16 29.84 22.14 -0.28
N ASN A 17 29.79 22.93 0.80
CA ASN A 17 30.95 23.48 1.51
C ASN A 17 30.85 23.16 3.02
N PHE A 18 30.57 21.91 3.36
CA PHE A 18 30.28 21.52 4.73
C PHE A 18 31.55 21.53 5.61
N ASP A 19 31.49 22.22 6.75
CA ASP A 19 32.55 22.27 7.75
C ASP A 19 32.13 21.53 9.04
N PHE A 20 32.84 20.44 9.36
CA PHE A 20 32.61 19.64 10.57
C PHE A 20 33.05 20.33 11.86
N THR A 21 33.80 21.43 11.78
CA THR A 21 34.20 22.24 12.95
C THR A 21 33.21 23.37 13.24
N ASN A 22 32.34 23.70 12.28
CA ASN A 22 31.30 24.71 12.44
C ASN A 22 30.08 24.14 13.16
N GLU A 23 29.74 24.70 14.33
CA GLU A 23 28.64 24.23 15.18
C GLU A 23 27.27 24.33 14.50
N GLU A 24 27.04 25.36 13.68
CA GLU A 24 25.77 25.52 12.95
C GLU A 24 25.60 24.43 11.89
N HIS A 25 26.68 24.10 11.16
CA HIS A 25 26.68 23.03 10.17
C HIS A 25 26.41 21.68 10.82
N VAL A 26 27.13 21.37 11.91
CA VAL A 26 26.96 20.12 12.66
C VAL A 26 25.57 20.03 13.28
N THR A 27 25.02 21.13 13.78
CA THR A 27 23.63 21.16 14.31
C THR A 27 22.61 20.90 13.21
N CYS A 28 22.78 21.51 12.04
CA CYS A 28 21.94 21.28 10.87
C CYS A 28 22.00 19.81 10.42
N LEU A 29 23.20 19.23 10.35
CA LEU A 29 23.39 17.82 10.04
C LEU A 29 22.68 16.90 11.06
N LYS A 30 22.83 17.16 12.36
CA LYS A 30 22.14 16.38 13.40
C LYS A 30 20.62 16.42 13.24
N MET A 31 20.06 17.60 12.92
CA MET A 31 18.62 17.74 12.66
C MET A 31 18.18 16.90 11.44
N VAL A 32 18.98 16.85 10.38
CA VAL A 32 18.66 16.01 9.21
C VAL A 32 18.82 14.53 9.55
N LEU A 33 19.87 14.13 10.27
CA LEU A 33 20.10 12.73 10.64
C LEU A 33 19.00 12.17 11.53
N ILE A 34 18.56 12.90 12.56
CA ILE A 34 17.44 12.44 13.39
C ILE A 34 16.15 12.31 12.57
N LYS A 35 15.94 13.21 11.60
CA LYS A 35 14.81 13.13 10.67
C LYS A 35 14.93 11.92 9.75
N CYS A 36 16.11 11.62 9.21
CA CYS A 36 16.33 10.39 8.44
C CYS A 36 15.92 9.16 9.24
N CYS A 37 16.35 9.07 10.50
CA CYS A 37 15.99 7.94 11.37
C CYS A 37 14.48 7.84 11.63
N ASP A 38 13.82 8.97 11.91
CA ASP A 38 12.39 9.05 12.23
C ASP A 38 11.49 8.50 11.12
N ILE A 39 11.85 8.71 9.85
CA ILE A 39 11.07 8.27 8.69
C ILE A 39 11.81 7.22 7.83
N SER A 40 12.64 6.38 8.47
CA SER A 40 13.52 5.40 7.80
C SER A 40 12.88 4.05 7.46
N ASN A 41 11.58 3.85 7.67
CA ASN A 41 10.98 2.52 7.50
C ASN A 41 11.22 1.92 6.11
N GLU A 42 11.05 2.72 5.06
CA GLU A 42 11.24 2.31 3.65
C GLU A 42 12.72 2.09 3.25
N VAL A 43 13.66 2.35 4.15
CA VAL A 43 15.07 2.00 3.95
C VAL A 43 15.31 0.51 4.23
N ARG A 44 14.42 -0.13 4.99
CA ARG A 44 14.54 -1.54 5.40
C ARG A 44 14.06 -2.45 4.27
N PRO A 45 14.44 -3.75 4.29
CA PRO A 45 13.86 -4.74 3.38
C PRO A 45 12.33 -4.70 3.42
N THR A 46 11.69 -4.92 2.27
CA THR A 46 10.24 -4.78 2.08
C THR A 46 9.43 -5.55 3.12
N GLU A 47 9.87 -6.76 3.47
CA GLU A 47 9.17 -7.64 4.43
C GLU A 47 9.14 -7.04 5.85
N VAL A 48 10.08 -6.14 6.14
CA VAL A 48 10.17 -5.41 7.41
C VAL A 48 9.48 -4.05 7.33
N ALA A 49 9.57 -3.38 6.18
CA ALA A 49 9.01 -2.05 5.97
C ALA A 49 7.48 -2.08 5.82
N GLU A 50 6.95 -3.02 5.04
CA GLU A 50 5.56 -3.03 4.63
C GLU A 50 4.54 -3.06 5.79
N PRO A 51 4.74 -3.84 6.88
CA PRO A 51 3.81 -3.84 8.01
C PRO A 51 3.68 -2.47 8.69
N TRP A 52 4.73 -1.63 8.64
CA TRP A 52 4.66 -0.28 9.20
C TRP A 52 3.75 0.63 8.41
N VAL A 53 3.58 0.39 7.11
CA VAL A 53 2.65 1.16 6.28
C VAL A 53 1.21 0.85 6.68
N ASP A 54 0.90 -0.42 6.99
CA ASP A 54 -0.42 -0.79 7.48
C ASP A 54 -0.73 -0.12 8.83
N CYS A 55 0.23 -0.12 9.77
CA CYS A 55 0.08 0.59 11.04
C CYS A 55 -0.13 2.11 10.85
N LEU A 56 0.63 2.73 9.95
CA LEU A 56 0.51 4.16 9.65
C LEU A 56 -0.86 4.50 9.07
N LEU A 57 -1.33 3.71 8.10
CA LEU A 57 -2.63 3.92 7.47
C LEU A 57 -3.77 3.67 8.46
N GLU A 58 -3.65 2.68 9.34
CA GLU A 58 -4.62 2.48 10.42
C GLU A 58 -4.76 3.73 11.30
N GLU A 59 -3.65 4.35 11.70
CA GLU A 59 -3.66 5.60 12.47
C GLU A 59 -4.28 6.76 11.67
N TYR A 60 -3.89 6.93 10.41
CA TYR A 60 -4.43 7.99 9.54
C TYR A 60 -5.93 7.83 9.33
N PHE A 61 -6.40 6.61 9.10
CA PHE A 61 -7.81 6.33 8.88
C PHE A 61 -8.61 6.58 10.15
N MET A 62 -8.14 6.13 11.31
CA MET A 62 -8.78 6.44 12.60
C MET A 62 -8.94 7.94 12.83
N GLN A 63 -7.91 8.74 12.53
CA GLN A 63 -8.00 10.19 12.65
C GLN A 63 -9.00 10.77 11.65
N SER A 64 -8.90 10.40 10.37
CA SER A 64 -9.76 10.96 9.31
C SER A 64 -11.23 10.61 9.52
N ASP A 65 -11.55 9.40 9.99
CA ASP A 65 -12.91 8.97 10.29
C ASP A 65 -13.50 9.77 11.46
N ARG A 66 -12.66 10.05 12.48
CA ARG A 66 -13.04 10.91 13.58
C ARG A 66 -13.28 12.34 13.12
N GLU A 67 -12.38 12.91 12.32
CA GLU A 67 -12.53 14.25 11.73
C GLU A 67 -13.84 14.36 10.92
N LYS A 68 -14.16 13.35 10.09
CA LYS A 68 -15.45 13.27 9.37
C LYS A 68 -16.63 13.30 10.32
N SER A 69 -16.59 12.49 11.39
CA SER A 69 -17.69 12.39 12.36
C SER A 69 -17.91 13.67 13.17
N GLU A 70 -16.85 14.43 13.42
CA GLU A 70 -16.88 15.70 14.17
C GLU A 70 -17.12 16.91 13.25
N GLY A 71 -17.22 16.71 11.92
CA GLY A 71 -17.40 17.79 10.94
C GLY A 71 -16.16 18.66 10.74
N LEU A 72 -14.96 18.12 11.01
CA LEU A 72 -13.68 18.79 10.84
C LEU A 72 -13.12 18.57 9.42
N PRO A 73 -12.21 19.45 8.94
CA PRO A 73 -11.52 19.25 7.67
C PRO A 73 -10.65 17.99 7.69
N VAL A 74 -10.76 17.17 6.64
CA VAL A 74 -9.99 15.93 6.48
C VAL A 74 -8.86 16.13 5.47
N ALA A 75 -7.66 15.71 5.83
CA ALA A 75 -6.53 15.73 4.90
C ALA A 75 -6.69 14.64 3.81
N PRO A 76 -6.59 14.97 2.50
CA PRO A 76 -6.81 13.98 1.44
C PRO A 76 -5.91 12.74 1.50
N PHE A 77 -4.68 12.89 2.00
CA PHE A 77 -3.72 11.79 2.14
C PHE A 77 -3.96 10.90 3.38
N MET A 78 -4.95 11.24 4.20
CA MET A 78 -5.43 10.41 5.32
C MET A 78 -6.79 9.79 5.03
N ASP A 79 -7.43 10.14 3.90
CA ASP A 79 -8.79 9.71 3.60
C ASP A 79 -8.81 8.29 3.06
N ARG A 80 -9.41 7.36 3.83
CA ARG A 80 -9.51 5.94 3.46
C ARG A 80 -10.22 5.66 2.15
N ASP A 81 -11.05 6.60 1.68
CA ASP A 81 -11.78 6.48 0.41
C ASP A 81 -10.89 6.84 -0.80
N LYS A 82 -9.71 7.43 -0.56
CA LYS A 82 -8.82 7.97 -1.60
C LYS A 82 -7.41 7.41 -1.56
N VAL A 83 -7.02 6.75 -0.47
CA VAL A 83 -5.64 6.34 -0.23
C VAL A 83 -5.52 4.82 -0.25
N THR A 84 -4.63 4.36 -1.12
CA THR A 84 -4.11 2.99 -1.14
C THR A 84 -2.67 2.96 -0.62
N LYS A 85 -2.19 1.80 -0.19
CA LYS A 85 -0.79 1.61 0.24
C LYS A 85 0.22 2.13 -0.82
N PRO A 86 0.10 1.77 -2.12
CA PRO A 86 0.99 2.32 -3.14
C PRO A 86 0.93 3.85 -3.27
N THR A 87 -0.27 4.43 -3.31
CA THR A 87 -0.42 5.88 -3.52
C THR A 87 0.14 6.70 -2.34
N ALA A 88 0.05 6.19 -1.11
CA ALA A 88 0.66 6.80 0.07
C ALA A 88 2.20 6.81 -0.03
N GLN A 89 2.80 5.66 -0.38
CA GLN A 89 4.25 5.49 -0.30
C GLN A 89 5.00 6.11 -1.47
N ILE A 90 4.50 6.01 -2.72
CA ILE A 90 5.20 6.51 -3.92
C ILE A 90 5.55 8.00 -3.76
N GLY A 91 4.56 8.82 -3.39
CA GLY A 91 4.77 10.26 -3.23
C GLY A 91 5.73 10.57 -2.09
N PHE A 92 5.60 9.88 -0.97
CA PHE A 92 6.44 10.08 0.19
C PHE A 92 7.90 9.69 -0.09
N ILE A 93 8.14 8.52 -0.67
CA ILE A 93 9.49 8.05 -1.02
C ILE A 93 10.13 9.00 -2.04
N LYS A 94 9.40 9.32 -3.13
CA LYS A 94 9.92 10.10 -4.26
C LYS A 94 10.23 11.55 -3.91
N PHE A 95 9.37 12.20 -3.12
CA PHE A 95 9.45 13.64 -2.87
C PHE A 95 9.96 14.02 -1.49
N VAL A 96 10.02 13.08 -0.54
CA VAL A 96 10.50 13.31 0.83
C VAL A 96 11.74 12.50 1.15
N LEU A 97 11.69 11.18 1.03
CA LEU A 97 12.80 10.31 1.46
C LEU A 97 13.99 10.42 0.53
N ILE A 98 13.83 10.11 -0.76
CA ILE A 98 14.95 10.12 -1.72
C ILE A 98 15.70 11.46 -1.71
N PRO A 99 15.05 12.64 -1.83
CA PRO A 99 15.78 13.92 -1.82
C PRO A 99 16.53 14.18 -0.51
N MET A 100 15.97 13.77 0.63
CA MET A 100 16.62 13.94 1.94
C MET A 100 17.86 13.05 2.06
N PHE A 101 17.73 11.76 1.73
CA PHE A 101 18.85 10.81 1.79
C PHE A 101 19.92 11.11 0.74
N GLU A 102 19.57 11.52 -0.48
CA GLU A 102 20.54 11.99 -1.49
C GLU A 102 21.31 13.22 -1.02
N THR A 103 20.68 14.13 -0.27
CA THR A 103 21.39 15.29 0.29
C THR A 103 22.40 14.84 1.36
N VAL A 104 22.06 13.86 2.21
CA VAL A 104 23.01 13.30 3.20
C VAL A 104 24.13 12.51 2.51
N MET A 105 23.82 11.81 1.42
CA MET A 105 24.77 11.03 0.62
C MET A 105 25.92 11.87 0.07
N LYS A 106 25.69 13.17 -0.20
CA LYS A 106 26.77 14.09 -0.59
C LYS A 106 27.92 14.16 0.44
N LEU A 107 27.62 14.00 1.74
CA LEU A 107 28.65 13.94 2.80
C LEU A 107 29.09 12.53 3.12
N PHE A 108 28.21 11.55 2.93
CA PHE A 108 28.45 10.15 3.25
C PHE A 108 28.11 9.26 2.04
N PRO A 109 28.94 9.22 0.99
CA PRO A 109 28.64 8.50 -0.24
C PRO A 109 28.36 7.01 -0.02
N GLN A 110 28.92 6.43 1.04
CA GLN A 110 28.69 5.03 1.42
C GLN A 110 27.22 4.69 1.69
N ILE A 111 26.34 5.68 1.91
CA ILE A 111 24.91 5.41 2.15
C ILE A 111 24.13 5.11 0.87
N GLU A 112 24.72 5.32 -0.30
CA GLU A 112 24.04 5.12 -1.58
C GLU A 112 23.51 3.69 -1.69
N GLU A 113 24.39 2.70 -1.60
CA GLU A 113 24.03 1.29 -1.74
C GLU A 113 23.15 0.78 -0.58
N ILE A 114 23.40 1.25 0.65
CA ILE A 114 22.75 0.73 1.86
C ILE A 114 21.42 1.40 2.20
N MET A 115 21.15 2.60 1.67
CA MET A 115 19.96 3.37 2.04
C MET A 115 19.25 4.01 0.85
N VAL A 116 19.97 4.62 -0.08
CA VAL A 116 19.34 5.30 -1.23
C VAL A 116 18.82 4.28 -2.24
N GLN A 117 19.58 3.23 -2.54
CA GLN A 117 19.17 2.19 -3.47
C GLN A 117 17.92 1.44 -2.99
N PRO A 118 17.82 0.97 -1.72
CA PRO A 118 16.58 0.39 -1.20
C PRO A 118 15.36 1.31 -1.32
N LEU A 119 15.52 2.62 -1.15
CA LEU A 119 14.42 3.58 -1.35
C LEU A 119 13.98 3.65 -2.81
N ARG A 120 14.91 3.57 -3.77
CA ARG A 120 14.56 3.52 -5.20
C ARG A 120 13.83 2.21 -5.53
N ASP A 121 14.31 1.09 -4.99
CA ASP A 121 13.71 -0.22 -5.19
C ASP A 121 12.30 -0.29 -4.57
N SER A 122 12.12 0.26 -3.36
CA SER A 122 10.80 0.38 -2.71
C SER A 122 9.83 1.26 -3.52
N ARG A 123 10.30 2.40 -4.04
CA ARG A 123 9.50 3.24 -4.95
C ARG A 123 9.03 2.43 -6.16
N ASP A 124 9.94 1.73 -6.83
CA ASP A 124 9.64 0.98 -8.05
C ASP A 124 8.65 -0.16 -7.76
N HIS A 125 8.84 -0.87 -6.63
CA HIS A 125 7.89 -1.86 -6.14
C HIS A 125 6.47 -1.28 -5.94
N TYR A 126 6.34 -0.12 -5.31
CA TYR A 126 5.02 0.51 -5.14
C TYR A 126 4.45 1.05 -6.45
N GLU A 127 5.28 1.55 -7.38
CA GLU A 127 4.82 1.94 -8.72
C GLU A 127 4.26 0.74 -9.49
N GLU A 128 4.88 -0.44 -9.38
CA GLU A 128 4.36 -1.70 -9.94
C GLU A 128 3.04 -2.12 -9.29
N LEU A 129 2.96 -2.10 -7.96
CA LEU A 129 1.72 -2.40 -7.24
C LEU A 129 0.58 -1.47 -7.64
N LYS A 130 0.86 -0.18 -7.83
CA LYS A 130 -0.13 0.79 -8.29
C LYS A 130 -0.64 0.44 -9.69
N GLN A 131 0.23 0.02 -10.61
CA GLN A 131 -0.18 -0.38 -11.95
C GLN A 131 -1.09 -1.62 -11.92
N ILE A 132 -0.81 -2.57 -11.03
CA ILE A 132 -1.66 -3.75 -10.81
C ILE A 132 -3.03 -3.33 -10.25
N ASP A 133 -3.06 -2.46 -9.24
CA ASP A 133 -4.29 -1.92 -8.66
C ASP A 133 -5.13 -1.21 -9.73
N ASP A 134 -4.51 -0.31 -10.51
CA ASP A 134 -5.17 0.42 -11.59
C ASP A 134 -5.75 -0.57 -12.63
N ALA A 135 -4.97 -1.55 -13.08
CA ALA A 135 -5.41 -2.57 -14.03
C ALA A 135 -6.56 -3.42 -13.48
N MET A 136 -6.55 -3.77 -12.20
CA MET A 136 -7.66 -4.50 -11.56
C MET A 136 -8.93 -3.65 -11.45
N THR A 137 -8.81 -2.33 -11.32
CA THR A 137 -9.97 -1.42 -11.32
C THR A 137 -10.52 -1.12 -12.71
N GLU A 138 -9.69 -1.14 -13.76
CA GLU A 138 -10.11 -0.96 -15.15
C GLU A 138 -10.77 -2.20 -15.76
N VAL A 139 -10.49 -3.39 -15.21
CA VAL A 139 -11.26 -4.60 -15.50
C VAL A 139 -12.58 -4.50 -14.73
N ASP A 140 -13.52 -3.74 -15.31
CA ASP A 140 -14.95 -3.94 -15.07
C ASP A 140 -15.19 -5.46 -15.02
N PRO A 141 -15.83 -6.05 -13.99
CA PRO A 141 -16.12 -7.47 -14.03
C PRO A 141 -16.82 -7.69 -15.36
N PRO A 142 -16.38 -8.64 -16.22
CA PRO A 142 -17.17 -8.93 -17.38
C PRO A 142 -18.55 -9.19 -16.83
N LEU A 143 -19.54 -8.43 -17.30
CA LEU A 143 -20.92 -8.86 -17.30
C LEU A 143 -20.88 -10.15 -18.10
N LEU A 144 -20.42 -11.25 -17.48
CA LEU A 144 -20.63 -12.59 -17.96
C LEU A 144 -22.14 -12.58 -18.13
N PRO A 145 -22.65 -12.63 -19.38
CA PRO A 145 -24.08 -12.62 -19.57
C PRO A 145 -24.59 -13.75 -18.68
N LEU A 146 -25.59 -13.48 -17.83
CA LEU A 146 -26.14 -14.48 -16.89
C LEU A 146 -26.31 -15.86 -17.57
N PHE A 147 -26.59 -15.88 -18.87
CA PHE A 147 -26.58 -17.05 -19.75
C PHE A 147 -25.33 -17.96 -19.68
N HIS A 148 -24.11 -17.43 -19.62
CA HIS A 148 -22.90 -18.25 -19.50
C HIS A 148 -22.75 -18.83 -18.09
N ILE A 149 -23.07 -18.06 -17.03
CA ILE A 149 -23.03 -18.56 -15.66
C ILE A 149 -24.07 -19.68 -15.46
N TYR A 150 -25.30 -19.51 -15.96
CA TYR A 150 -26.31 -20.56 -15.96
C TYR A 150 -25.87 -21.78 -16.77
N SER A 151 -25.20 -21.60 -17.91
CA SER A 151 -24.70 -22.72 -18.72
C SER A 151 -23.58 -23.48 -17.99
N PHE A 152 -22.63 -22.78 -17.35
CA PHE A 152 -21.57 -23.43 -16.57
C PHE A 152 -22.11 -24.14 -15.32
N ILE A 153 -23.06 -23.53 -14.60
CA ILE A 153 -23.70 -24.16 -13.43
C ILE A 153 -24.52 -25.38 -13.86
N THR A 154 -25.31 -25.29 -14.94
CA THR A 154 -26.09 -26.44 -15.43
C THR A 154 -25.21 -27.55 -15.97
N ILE A 155 -24.10 -27.24 -16.66
CA ILE A 155 -23.11 -28.24 -17.10
C ILE A 155 -22.44 -28.89 -15.88
N TYR A 156 -22.03 -28.12 -14.86
CA TYR A 156 -21.39 -28.66 -13.67
C TYR A 156 -22.35 -29.53 -12.83
N LEU A 157 -23.60 -29.09 -12.65
CA LEU A 157 -24.64 -29.89 -11.99
C LEU A 157 -24.99 -31.15 -12.78
N SER A 158 -25.10 -31.08 -14.10
CA SER A 158 -25.42 -32.26 -14.93
C SER A 158 -24.26 -33.26 -14.96
N ILE A 159 -23.00 -32.82 -15.01
CA ILE A 159 -21.83 -33.70 -14.87
C ILE A 159 -21.79 -34.32 -13.47
N SER A 160 -22.08 -33.55 -12.42
CA SER A 160 -22.10 -34.04 -11.04
C SER A 160 -23.21 -35.08 -10.82
N ILE A 161 -24.40 -34.86 -11.37
CA ILE A 161 -25.53 -35.80 -11.33
C ILE A 161 -25.20 -37.07 -12.12
N LEU A 162 -24.60 -36.94 -13.32
CA LEU A 162 -24.18 -38.10 -14.12
C LEU A 162 -23.13 -38.94 -13.40
N TYR A 163 -22.17 -38.28 -12.73
CA TYR A 163 -21.13 -38.94 -11.95
C TYR A 163 -21.75 -39.70 -10.76
N ILE A 164 -22.64 -39.08 -9.98
CA ILE A 164 -23.37 -39.71 -8.87
C ILE A 164 -24.21 -40.91 -9.33
N GLN A 165 -24.74 -40.87 -10.54
CA GLN A 165 -25.59 -41.95 -11.07
C GLN A 165 -24.77 -43.13 -11.63
N TYR A 166 -23.49 -42.91 -11.96
CA TYR A 166 -22.59 -43.94 -12.50
C TYR A 166 -21.71 -44.60 -11.43
N THR A 167 -21.39 -43.87 -10.35
CA THR A 167 -20.68 -44.41 -9.19
C THR A 167 -21.65 -44.59 -8.04
N HIS A 168 -22.06 -45.83 -7.78
CA HIS A 168 -22.91 -46.23 -6.66
C HIS A 168 -22.23 -46.08 -5.28
N ASP A 169 -21.42 -45.04 -5.07
CA ASP A 169 -20.72 -44.79 -3.81
C ASP A 169 -21.13 -43.45 -3.21
N SER A 170 -21.87 -43.59 -2.11
CA SER A 170 -22.42 -42.53 -1.29
C SER A 170 -21.37 -41.92 -0.35
N LEU A 171 -21.36 -40.58 -0.31
CA LEU A 171 -20.69 -39.72 0.68
C LEU A 171 -19.16 -39.79 0.59
N TRP A 172 -18.41 -38.72 0.30
CA TRP A 172 -17.58 -38.08 1.34
C TRP A 172 -16.98 -36.71 0.91
N TYR A 173 -17.31 -36.17 -0.27
CA TYR A 173 -16.63 -34.94 -0.78
C TYR A 173 -17.49 -33.67 -0.89
N THR A 174 -18.77 -33.69 -0.54
CA THR A 174 -19.69 -32.59 -0.85
C THR A 174 -19.87 -31.53 0.24
N HIS A 175 -19.24 -31.67 1.42
CA HIS A 175 -19.60 -30.82 2.56
C HIS A 175 -18.73 -29.57 2.79
N ASP A 176 -17.48 -29.53 2.30
CA ASP A 176 -16.59 -28.36 2.50
C ASP A 176 -16.56 -27.39 1.32
N SER A 177 -16.59 -27.88 0.07
CA SER A 177 -16.53 -27.01 -1.12
C SER A 177 -17.79 -26.16 -1.30
N MET A 178 -18.97 -26.68 -0.95
CA MET A 178 -20.22 -25.93 -1.03
C MET A 178 -20.36 -24.86 0.06
N ARG A 179 -19.73 -25.03 1.22
CA ARG A 179 -19.72 -24.00 2.27
C ARG A 179 -18.93 -22.77 1.84
N ILE A 180 -17.79 -22.97 1.19
CA ILE A 180 -16.95 -21.86 0.68
C ILE A 180 -17.67 -21.12 -0.46
N LEU A 181 -18.32 -21.86 -1.37
CA LEU A 181 -19.12 -21.27 -2.46
C LEU A 181 -20.36 -20.53 -1.96
N MET A 182 -21.10 -21.06 -0.97
CA MET A 182 -22.22 -20.34 -0.35
C MET A 182 -21.77 -19.11 0.43
N TYR A 183 -20.60 -19.15 1.09
CA TYR A 183 -20.05 -18.01 1.83
C TYR A 183 -19.65 -16.86 0.89
N LEU A 184 -19.00 -17.19 -0.23
CA LEU A 184 -18.66 -16.24 -1.28
C LEU A 184 -19.92 -15.68 -1.97
N PHE A 185 -20.94 -16.51 -2.18
CA PHE A 185 -22.23 -16.09 -2.74
C PHE A 185 -22.99 -15.12 -1.81
N PHE A 186 -22.96 -15.35 -0.49
CA PHE A 186 -23.57 -14.45 0.50
C PHE A 186 -22.83 -13.10 0.61
N GLN A 187 -21.49 -13.10 0.47
CA GLN A 187 -20.70 -11.85 0.44
C GLN A 187 -21.00 -10.99 -0.79
N VAL A 188 -21.20 -11.62 -1.95
CA VAL A 188 -21.57 -10.92 -3.20
C VAL A 188 -22.98 -10.33 -3.13
N LEU A 189 -23.94 -11.05 -2.54
CA LEU A 189 -25.32 -10.55 -2.35
C LEU A 189 -25.42 -9.40 -1.33
N ASN A 190 -24.65 -9.44 -0.23
CA ASN A 190 -24.71 -8.39 0.79
C ASN A 190 -24.10 -7.05 0.35
N ASN A 191 -23.11 -7.07 -0.56
CA ASN A 191 -22.54 -5.85 -1.12
C ASN A 191 -23.46 -5.17 -2.14
N HIS A 192 -24.41 -5.89 -2.74
CA HIS A 192 -25.37 -5.32 -3.68
C HIS A 192 -26.51 -4.53 -2.99
N HIS A 193 -26.80 -4.83 -1.72
CA HIS A 193 -27.87 -4.16 -0.96
C HIS A 193 -27.45 -2.85 -0.27
N ARG A 194 -26.15 -2.51 -0.26
CA ARG A 194 -25.63 -1.24 0.27
C ARG A 194 -25.41 -0.16 -0.80
N ALA A 195 -25.73 -0.45 -2.07
CA ALA A 195 -25.61 0.45 -3.20
C ALA A 195 -26.97 0.82 -3.83
N LEU A 196 -28.03 0.85 -3.00
CA LEU A 196 -29.33 1.44 -3.31
C LEU A 196 -29.76 2.37 -2.16
#